data_AF-A0A6V7VNS8-F1
#
_entry.id   AF-A0A6V7VNS8-F1
#
_cell.length_a   1.000
_cell.length_b   1.000
_cell.length_c   1.000
_cell.angle_alpha   90.00
_cell.angle_beta   90.00
_cell.angle_gamma   90.00
#
_symmetry.space_group_name_H-M   'P 1'
#
loop_
_entity.id
_entity.type
_entity.pdbx_description
1 polymer ?
#
loop_
_entity_poly.entity_id
_entity_poly.type
_entity_poly.pdbx_seq_one_letter_code
_entity_poly.pdbx_strand_id
1 'polypeptide(L)'
;MSLLAGLASYHFMLQFLPIFIQRKLYGLDQCKIDKKPVPEPIGVIAAAIYLIFLFTFIPLPFYDLLNQRAIFTGENGLTNIECDNSSLLNLLSLLAGLVSICTAVFIGICR
;
A
#
# COMPACT_ATOMS: atom_id res chain seq x y z
N MET A 1 -3.11 12.49 -7.70
CA MET A 1 -3.28 11.38 -6.73
C MET A 1 -2.29 11.46 -5.57
N SER A 2 -0.98 11.55 -5.82
CA SER A 2 0.03 11.62 -4.73
C SER A 2 -0.18 12.80 -3.76
N LEU A 3 -0.56 13.98 -4.27
CA LEU A 3 -0.84 15.15 -3.42
C LEU A 3 -2.07 14.94 -2.52
N LEU A 4 -3.09 14.26 -3.04
CA LEU A 4 -4.29 13.88 -2.29
C LEU A 4 -3.96 12.85 -1.21
N ALA A 5 -3.10 11.87 -1.55
CA ALA A 5 -2.60 10.87 -0.61
C ALA A 5 -1.77 11.50 0.53
N GLY A 6 -0.98 12.53 0.23
CA GLY A 6 -0.24 13.30 1.23
C GLY A 6 -1.17 14.05 2.19
N LEU A 7 -2.19 14.73 1.67
CA LEU A 7 -3.19 15.43 2.50
C LEU A 7 -4.01 14.46 3.35
N ALA A 8 -4.44 13.34 2.78
CA ALA A 8 -5.12 12.27 3.52
C ALA A 8 -4.22 11.73 4.64
N SER A 9 -2.94 11.45 4.35
CA SER A 9 -1.98 10.96 5.34
C SER A 9 -1.81 11.93 6.49
N TYR A 10 -1.69 13.22 6.20
CA TYR A 10 -1.61 14.24 7.23
C TYR A 10 -2.83 14.25 8.16
N HIS A 11 -4.03 14.23 7.57
CA HIS A 11 -5.27 14.24 8.34
C HIS A 11 -5.41 12.98 9.21
N PHE A 12 -5.16 11.80 8.65
CA PHE A 12 -5.23 10.55 9.40
C PHE A 12 -4.17 10.48 10.50
N MET A 13 -2.92 10.91 10.24
CA MET A 13 -1.87 10.92 11.26
C MET A 13 -2.28 11.69 12.52
N LEU A 14 -2.90 12.87 12.37
CA LEU A 14 -3.37 13.67 13.50
C LEU A 14 -4.52 12.99 14.25
N GLN A 15 -5.45 12.34 13.53
CA GLN A 15 -6.61 11.68 14.12
C GLN A 15 -6.24 10.42 14.93
N PHE A 16 -5.24 9.67 14.48
CA PHE A 16 -4.78 8.44 15.15
C PHE A 16 -3.77 8.70 16.27
N LEU A 17 -3.17 9.90 16.34
CA LEU A 17 -2.26 10.31 17.40
C LEU A 17 -2.79 10.02 18.83
N PRO A 18 -4.00 10.45 19.23
CA PRO A 18 -4.53 10.16 20.56
C PRO A 18 -4.78 8.67 20.79
N ILE A 19 -5.12 7.91 19.74
CA ILE A 19 -5.41 6.47 19.83
C ILE A 19 -4.14 5.70 20.18
N PHE A 20 -2.99 6.06 19.60
CA PHE A 20 -1.71 5.43 19.93
C PHE A 20 -1.27 5.73 21.36
N ILE A 21 -1.47 6.98 21.81
CA ILE A 21 -1.16 7.37 23.18
C ILE A 21 -2.03 6.58 24.17
N GLN A 22 -3.34 6.44 23.89
CA GLN A 22 -4.25 5.64 24.72
C GLN A 22 -3.85 4.16 24.80
N ARG A 23 -3.33 3.59 23.70
CA ARG A 23 -2.87 2.20 23.64
C ARG A 23 -1.47 1.96 24.20
N LYS A 24 -0.84 2.98 24.81
CA LYS A 24 0.54 2.94 25.30
C LYS A 24 1.58 2.62 24.21
N LEU A 25 1.26 2.91 22.95
CA LEU A 25 2.15 2.81 21.80
C LEU A 25 2.90 4.13 21.60
N TYR A 26 3.63 4.54 22.63
CA TYR A 26 4.38 5.80 22.64
C TYR A 26 5.76 5.59 23.28
N GLY A 27 6.73 6.31 22.75
CA GLY A 27 8.09 6.40 23.26
C GLY A 27 8.32 7.74 23.92
N LEU A 28 9.41 7.83 24.69
CA LEU A 28 9.91 9.10 25.21
C LEU A 28 11.10 9.53 24.36
N ASP A 29 11.10 10.77 23.91
CA ASP A 29 12.23 11.36 23.20
C ASP A 29 13.44 11.48 24.16
N GLN A 30 14.41 10.58 24.02
CA GLN A 30 15.59 10.50 24.91
C GLN A 30 16.54 11.68 24.72
N CYS A 31 16.42 12.42 23.62
CA CYS A 31 17.27 13.57 23.31
C CYS A 31 16.73 14.86 23.93
N LYS A 32 15.55 14.84 24.57
CA LYS A 32 14.93 16.01 25.19
C LYS A 32 14.75 15.81 26.70
N ILE A 33 14.94 16.91 27.43
CA ILE A 33 14.69 16.98 28.88
C ILE A 33 13.18 16.83 29.16
N ASP A 34 12.37 17.40 28.26
CA ASP A 34 10.91 17.25 28.25
C ASP A 34 10.52 15.84 27.79
N LYS A 35 10.14 14.98 28.75
CA LYS A 35 9.68 13.60 28.50
C LYS A 35 8.22 13.55 28.04
N LYS A 36 7.91 14.23 26.93
CA LYS A 36 6.58 14.18 26.32
C LYS A 36 6.40 12.85 25.57
N PRO A 37 5.23 12.18 25.68
CA PRO A 37 4.96 10.94 24.96
C PRO A 37 4.85 11.22 23.45
N VAL A 38 5.66 10.53 22.67
CA VAL A 38 5.66 10.61 21.20
C VAL A 38 5.16 9.28 20.65
N PRO A 39 4.10 9.25 19.82
CA PRO A 39 3.62 8.00 19.26
C PRO A 39 4.67 7.40 18.33
N GLU A 40 4.97 6.11 18.50
CA GLU A 40 6.01 5.41 17.73
C GLU A 40 5.51 4.91 16.36
N PRO A 41 4.33 4.26 16.24
CA PRO A 41 3.93 3.62 14.97
C PRO A 41 3.19 4.58 14.01
N ILE A 42 3.66 5.83 13.87
CA ILE A 42 3.04 6.81 12.94
C ILE A 42 3.25 6.37 11.48
N GLY A 43 4.40 5.74 11.17
CA GLY A 43 4.74 5.27 9.82
C GLY A 43 3.75 4.23 9.25
N VAL A 44 3.03 3.53 10.12
CA VAL A 44 2.00 2.54 9.74
C VAL A 44 0.86 3.18 8.98
N ILE A 45 0.45 4.37 9.40
CA ILE A 45 -0.67 5.09 8.77
C ILE A 45 -0.27 5.53 7.37
N ALA A 46 0.94 6.06 7.23
CA ALA A 46 1.48 6.44 5.93
C ALA A 46 1.59 5.22 5.00
N ALA A 47 2.06 4.07 5.50
CA ALA A 47 2.13 2.84 4.74
C ALA A 47 0.76 2.28 4.34
N ALA A 48 -0.23 2.30 5.23
CA ALA A 48 -1.59 1.86 4.93
C ALA A 48 -2.22 2.70 3.81
N ILE A 49 -2.03 4.02 3.86
CA ILE A 49 -2.54 4.93 2.81
C ILE A 49 -1.82 4.67 1.50
N TYR A 50 -0.49 4.51 1.53
CA TYR A 50 0.28 4.14 0.34
C TYR A 50 -0.28 2.87 -0.33
N LEU A 51 -0.54 1.81 0.44
CA LEU A 51 -1.11 0.56 -0.08
C LEU A 51 -2.50 0.76 -0.71
N ILE A 52 -3.40 1.50 -0.05
CA ILE A 52 -4.75 1.79 -0.56
C ILE A 52 -4.69 2.52 -1.91
N PHE A 53 -3.83 3.53 -2.01
CA PHE A 53 -3.63 4.25 -3.27
C PHE A 53 -3.00 3.37 -4.35
N LEU A 54 -2.07 2.49 -3.99
CA LEU A 54 -1.46 1.56 -4.93
C LEU A 54 -2.48 0.55 -5.46
N PHE A 55 -3.32 -0.03 -4.60
CA PHE A 55 -4.42 -0.91 -5.03
C PHE A 55 -5.41 -0.21 -5.97
N THR A 56 -5.72 1.06 -5.70
CA THR A 56 -6.58 1.88 -6.57
C THR A 56 -5.90 2.19 -7.91
N PHE A 57 -4.56 2.23 -7.94
CA PHE A 57 -3.79 2.53 -9.14
C PHE A 57 -3.57 1.30 -10.03
N ILE A 58 -3.58 0.07 -9.49
CA ILE A 58 -3.41 -1.19 -10.26
C ILE A 58 -4.29 -1.28 -11.52
N PRO A 59 -5.61 -0.98 -11.50
CA PRO A 59 -6.44 -1.15 -12.71
C PRO A 59 -6.12 -0.17 -13.84
N LEU A 60 -5.45 0.96 -13.57
CA LEU A 60 -5.16 2.00 -14.57
C LEU A 60 -4.12 1.57 -15.63
N PRO A 61 -2.91 1.10 -15.28
CA PRO A 61 -1.91 0.67 -16.27
C PRO A 61 -2.27 -0.66 -16.97
N PHE A 62 -3.19 -1.44 -16.40
CA PHE A 62 -3.60 -2.73 -16.95
C PHE A 62 -5.01 -2.71 -17.56
N TYR A 63 -5.61 -1.52 -17.74
CA TYR A 63 -6.97 -1.38 -18.26
C TYR A 63 -7.15 -2.03 -19.64
N ASP A 64 -6.22 -1.76 -20.56
CA ASP A 64 -6.26 -2.30 -21.93
C ASP A 64 -6.12 -3.83 -21.94
N LEU A 65 -5.26 -4.38 -21.08
CA LEU A 65 -5.06 -5.82 -20.91
C LEU A 65 -6.30 -6.52 -20.33
N LEU A 66 -6.95 -5.90 -19.34
CA LEU A 66 -8.20 -6.40 -18.77
C LEU A 66 -9.33 -6.41 -19.80
N ASN A 67 -9.41 -5.36 -20.63
CA ASN A 67 -10.44 -5.23 -21.65
C ASN A 67 -10.23 -6.22 -22.80
N GLN A 68 -8.99 -6.40 -23.26
CA GLN A 68 -8.64 -7.40 -24.29
C GLN A 68 -8.91 -8.83 -23.84
N ARG A 69 -8.65 -9.15 -22.56
CA ARG A 69 -8.92 -10.48 -21.99
C ARG A 69 -10.41 -10.77 -21.83
N ALA A 70 -11.20 -9.79 -21.38
CA ALA A 70 -12.65 -9.96 -21.24
C ALA A 70 -13.32 -10.32 -22.58
N ILE A 71 -12.86 -9.71 -23.68
CA ILE A 71 -13.32 -10.01 -25.04
C ILE A 71 -12.91 -11.43 -25.48
N PHE A 72 -11.68 -11.86 -25.15
CA PHE A 72 -11.15 -13.18 -25.55
C PHE A 72 -11.79 -14.37 -24.82
N THR A 73 -12.33 -14.17 -23.61
CA THR A 73 -13.05 -15.21 -22.86
C THR A 73 -14.45 -15.53 -23.41
N GLY A 74 -14.96 -14.77 -24.38
CA GLY A 74 -16.35 -14.85 -24.87
C GLY A 74 -16.63 -15.94 -25.92
N GLU A 75 -15.67 -16.31 -26.77
CA GLU A 75 -15.91 -17.27 -27.85
C GLU A 75 -14.65 -18.12 -28.09
N ASN A 76 -14.74 -19.42 -27.78
CA ASN A 76 -13.82 -20.48 -28.19
C ASN A 76 -12.41 -20.42 -27.60
N GLY A 77 -12.23 -21.10 -26.47
CA GLY A 77 -10.91 -21.40 -25.94
C GLY A 77 -10.11 -22.29 -26.90
N LEU A 78 -9.13 -21.72 -27.60
CA LEU A 78 -7.97 -22.48 -28.09
C LEU A 78 -6.74 -21.60 -28.38
N THR A 79 -5.69 -21.91 -27.63
CA THR A 79 -4.24 -21.82 -27.90
C THR A 79 -3.70 -20.75 -28.84
N ASN A 80 -3.04 -19.74 -28.27
CA ASN A 80 -1.71 -19.27 -28.68
C ASN A 80 -1.00 -18.69 -27.45
N ILE A 81 -0.20 -19.52 -26.78
CA ILE A 81 0.59 -19.21 -25.59
C ILE A 81 1.83 -18.42 -26.05
N GLU A 82 1.65 -17.22 -26.61
CA GLU A 82 2.78 -16.35 -26.95
C GLU A 82 2.46 -14.86 -26.89
N CYS A 83 1.18 -14.49 -26.82
CA CYS A 83 0.80 -13.15 -26.43
C CYS A 83 0.71 -13.04 -24.90
N ASP A 84 1.36 -12.02 -24.35
CA ASP A 84 1.05 -11.40 -23.05
C ASP A 84 1.84 -11.85 -21.80
N ASN A 85 2.94 -12.58 -21.95
CA ASN A 85 3.84 -12.90 -20.82
C ASN A 85 4.47 -11.66 -20.19
N SER A 86 4.83 -10.64 -20.99
CA SER A 86 5.50 -9.43 -20.50
C SER A 86 4.60 -8.56 -19.61
N SER A 87 3.35 -8.34 -20.02
CA SER A 87 2.37 -7.54 -19.27
C SER A 87 1.93 -8.25 -17.99
N LEU A 88 1.73 -9.58 -18.04
CA LEU A 88 1.46 -10.37 -16.84
C LEU A 88 2.66 -10.42 -15.89
N LEU A 89 3.88 -10.52 -16.41
CA LEU A 89 5.09 -10.49 -15.59
C LEU A 89 5.22 -9.15 -14.87
N ASN A 90 4.86 -8.04 -15.53
CA ASN A 90 4.81 -6.72 -14.90
C ASN A 90 3.75 -6.65 -13.78
N LEU A 91 2.56 -7.22 -14.00
CA LEU A 91 1.53 -7.31 -12.96
C LEU A 91 1.98 -8.18 -11.78
N LEU A 92 2.59 -9.34 -12.07
CA LEU A 92 3.09 -10.27 -11.06
C LEU A 92 4.23 -9.64 -10.25
N SER A 93 5.16 -8.95 -10.92
CA SER A 93 6.25 -8.20 -10.28
C SER A 93 5.72 -7.08 -9.38
N LEU A 94 4.69 -6.35 -9.83
CA LEU A 94 4.02 -5.33 -9.02
C LEU A 94 3.35 -5.94 -7.78
N LEU A 95 2.62 -7.05 -7.94
CA LEU A 95 1.96 -7.75 -6.84
C LEU A 95 2.99 -8.31 -5.84
N ALA A 96 4.06 -8.92 -6.34
CA ALA A 96 5.14 -9.46 -5.51
C ALA A 96 5.82 -8.35 -4.69
N GLY A 97 6.11 -7.21 -5.33
CA GLY A 97 6.61 -6.02 -4.64
C GLY A 97 5.65 -5.50 -3.58
N LEU A 98 4.35 -5.47 -3.88
CA LEU A 98 3.31 -5.04 -2.94
C LEU A 98 3.24 -5.95 -1.71
N VAL A 99 3.26 -7.28 -1.91
CA VAL A 99 3.28 -8.26 -0.82
C VAL A 99 4.54 -8.11 0.02
N SER A 100 5.70 -7.88 -0.61
CA SER A 100 6.95 -7.63 0.11
C SER A 100 6.90 -6.37 0.99
N ILE A 101 6.30 -5.28 0.51
CA ILE A 101 6.12 -4.05 1.30
C ILE A 101 5.12 -4.30 2.44
N CYS A 102 4.00 -4.97 2.16
CA CYS A 102 3.00 -5.32 3.17
C CYS A 102 3.62 -6.14 4.32
N THR A 103 4.43 -7.15 4.02
CA THR A 103 5.07 -7.98 5.05
C THR A 103 6.11 -7.20 5.84
N ALA A 104 6.92 -6.35 5.18
CA ALA A 104 7.88 -5.49 5.87
C ALA A 104 7.21 -4.51 6.84
N VAL A 105 6.09 -3.89 6.43
CA VAL A 105 5.30 -2.99 7.29
C VAL A 105 4.69 -3.77 8.47
N PHE A 106 4.12 -4.94 8.22
CA PHE A 106 3.50 -5.74 9.28
C PHE A 106 4.53 -6.22 10.32
N ILE A 107 5.70 -6.69 9.86
CA ILE A 107 6.81 -7.07 10.74
C ILE A 107 7.32 -5.86 11.54
N GLY A 108 7.42 -4.69 10.91
CA GLY A 108 7.86 -3.47 11.57
C GLY A 108 6.92 -2.98 12.68
N ILE A 109 5.63 -3.34 12.65
CA ILE A 109 4.65 -3.00 13.69
C ILE A 109 4.71 -3.97 14.85
N CYS A 110 4.98 -5.25 14.56
CA CYS A 110 5.07 -6.30 15.57
C CYS A 110 6.33 -6.21 16.43
N ARG A 111 7.31 -5.39 16.04
CA ARG A 111 8.59 -5.22 16.72
C ARG A 111 8.61 -3.93 17.52
#